data_AF-A0A830B7V4-F1
#
_entry.id   AF-A0A830B7V4-F1
#
_cell.length_a   1.000
_cell.length_b   1.000
_cell.length_c   1.000
_cell.angle_alpha   90.00
_cell.angle_beta   90.00
_cell.angle_gamma   90.00
#
_symmetry.space_group_name_H-M   'P 1'
#
loop_
_entity.id
_entity.type
_entity.pdbx_description
1 polymer ?
#
loop_
_entity_poly.entity_id
_entity_poly.type
_entity_poly.pdbx_seq_one_letter_code
_entity_poly.pdbx_strand_id
1 'polypeptide(L)'
;MFMVVEIDGSLGESDVPKETGTKKRSRTEACAPSSSKACREKLRRDKLNDRFIELAALLEPGRPPKTDKSAILADAVRMVTQLRGESGAAAKDNERSTAELFTGPSGHASCICLQAVLVA
;
A
#
# COMPACT_ATOMS: atom_id res chain seq x y z
N MET A 1 4.98 24.85 -2.35
CA MET A 1 4.70 24.77 -0.91
C MET A 1 5.43 23.54 -0.38
N PHE A 2 6.70 23.69 -0.01
CA PHE A 2 7.47 22.65 0.67
C PHE A 2 7.51 23.05 2.14
N MET A 3 6.81 22.31 3.00
CA MET A 3 6.96 22.47 4.43
C MET A 3 8.23 21.73 4.85
N VAL A 4 9.29 22.49 5.15
CA VAL A 4 10.42 21.98 5.92
C VAL A 4 9.97 22.02 7.37
N VAL A 5 9.79 20.84 7.97
CA VAL A 5 9.59 20.71 9.42
C VAL A 5 10.98 20.75 10.05
N GLU A 6 11.30 21.85 10.72
CA GLU A 6 12.44 21.96 11.63
C GLU A 6 12.16 21.04 12.84
N ILE A 7 13.07 20.08 13.09
CA ILE A 7 13.03 19.26 14.31
C ILE A 7 14.10 19.84 15.23
N ASP A 8 13.65 20.53 16.27
CA ASP A 8 14.47 21.11 17.33
C ASP A 8 15.28 20.02 18.06
N GLY A 9 16.60 20.10 17.93
CA GLY A 9 17.54 19.21 18.58
C GLY A 9 17.92 19.74 19.96
N SER A 10 17.21 19.31 21.00
CA SER A 10 17.61 19.58 22.38
C SER A 10 18.76 18.63 22.77
N LEU A 11 19.99 19.13 22.61
CA LEU A 11 21.22 18.51 23.11
C LEU A 11 21.45 18.99 24.55
N GLY A 12 21.01 18.17 25.51
CA GLY A 12 21.34 18.34 26.93
C GLY A 12 22.73 17.83 27.24
N GLU A 13 23.61 18.75 27.62
CA GLU A 13 24.98 18.59 28.10
C GLU A 13 25.05 17.95 29.51
N SER A 14 26.07 17.12 29.76
CA SER A 14 26.68 16.98 31.10
C SER A 14 27.99 16.16 31.07
N ASP A 15 29.10 16.91 31.20
CA ASP A 15 30.32 16.74 32.01
C ASP A 15 31.13 15.41 32.12
N VAL A 16 32.45 15.59 31.95
CA VAL A 16 33.63 14.67 32.02
C VAL A 16 34.08 14.53 33.49
N PRO A 17 34.58 13.39 34.06
CA PRO A 17 35.95 12.93 33.75
C PRO A 17 36.40 11.45 34.03
N LYS A 18 37.51 11.10 33.36
CA LYS A 18 38.67 10.28 33.80
C LYS A 18 38.69 8.73 33.67
N GLU A 19 39.55 8.28 32.75
CA GLU A 19 40.52 7.15 32.79
C GLU A 19 40.36 6.05 33.86
N THR A 20 40.22 4.79 33.43
CA THR A 20 40.91 3.60 33.97
C THR A 20 40.78 2.41 33.00
N GLY A 21 41.86 1.63 32.87
CA GLY A 21 41.99 0.55 31.88
C GLY A 21 41.27 -0.76 32.21
N THR A 22 41.66 -1.78 31.44
CA THR A 22 41.39 -3.24 31.56
C THR A 22 40.05 -3.82 31.06
N LYS A 23 40.09 -4.29 29.79
CA LYS A 23 39.81 -5.69 29.37
C LYS A 23 38.42 -6.30 29.66
N LYS A 24 37.46 -6.17 28.72
CA LYS A 24 36.59 -7.27 28.24
C LYS A 24 35.72 -6.85 27.04
N ARG A 25 35.66 -7.70 26.02
CA ARG A 25 34.71 -7.58 24.89
C ARG A 25 33.30 -7.91 25.41
N SER A 26 32.60 -6.90 25.91
CA SER A 26 31.16 -6.96 26.13
C SER A 26 30.54 -5.89 25.25
N ARG A 27 30.16 -6.28 24.02
CA ARG A 27 29.25 -5.47 23.22
C ARG A 27 27.90 -5.60 23.89
N THR A 28 27.65 -4.72 24.84
CA THR A 28 26.36 -4.57 25.51
C THR A 28 25.35 -4.20 24.43
N GLU A 29 24.41 -5.11 24.21
CA GLU A 29 23.23 -4.93 23.39
C GLU A 29 22.38 -3.81 24.01
N ALA A 30 22.66 -2.58 23.61
CA ALA A 30 21.76 -1.44 23.77
C ALA A 30 21.76 -0.72 22.42
N CYS A 31 20.76 -1.03 21.60
CA CYS A 31 20.51 -0.34 20.35
C CYS A 31 20.07 1.11 20.67
N ALA A 32 21.05 1.97 20.91
CA ALA A 32 20.87 3.42 20.93
C ALA A 32 20.48 3.90 19.51
N PRO A 33 19.78 5.04 19.36
CA PRO A 33 19.15 5.47 18.11
C PRO A 33 20.13 5.86 16.98
N SER A 34 21.45 5.70 17.17
CA SER A 34 22.46 5.90 16.14
C SER A 34 22.73 4.60 15.36
N SER A 35 21.70 4.07 14.70
CA SER A 35 21.90 3.05 13.66
C SER A 35 22.95 3.55 12.66
N SER A 36 23.92 2.72 12.27
CA SER A 36 24.91 3.14 11.26
C SER A 36 24.20 3.52 9.96
N LYS A 37 24.81 4.38 9.12
CA LYS A 37 24.28 4.69 7.77
C LYS A 37 23.93 3.41 6.99
N ALA A 38 24.76 2.38 7.13
CA ALA A 38 24.54 1.08 6.51
C ALA A 38 23.29 0.35 7.06
N CYS A 39 23.04 0.40 8.38
CA CYS A 39 21.87 -0.22 8.99
C CYS A 39 20.56 0.44 8.53
N ARG A 40 20.52 1.78 8.49
CA ARG A 40 19.35 2.51 7.97
C ARG A 40 19.05 2.14 6.52
N GLU A 41 20.09 2.04 5.70
CA GLU A 41 19.93 1.70 4.29
C GLU A 41 19.51 0.24 4.08
N LYS A 42 19.96 -0.68 4.94
CA LYS A 42 19.46 -2.06 4.93
C LYS A 42 17.96 -2.08 5.19
N LEU A 43 17.49 -1.41 6.26
CA LEU A 43 16.06 -1.36 6.59
C LEU A 43 15.22 -0.76 5.45
N ARG A 44 15.75 0.26 4.77
CA ARG A 44 15.09 0.87 3.60
C ARG A 44 14.96 -0.13 2.43
N ARG A 45 16.00 -0.91 2.16
CA ARG A 45 16.00 -1.94 1.10
C ARG A 45 15.12 -3.12 1.43
N ASP A 46 15.15 -3.58 2.69
CA ASP A 46 14.32 -4.67 3.18
C ASP A 46 12.83 -4.29 3.02
N LYS A 47 12.43 -3.12 3.54
CA LYS A 47 11.06 -2.61 3.38
C LYS A 47 10.63 -2.47 1.91
N LEU A 48 11.53 -2.03 1.02
CA LEU A 48 11.23 -1.94 -0.41
C LEU A 48 11.04 -3.32 -1.03
N ASN A 49 11.90 -4.28 -0.70
CA ASN A 49 11.80 -5.65 -1.20
C ASN A 49 10.52 -6.33 -0.72
N ASP A 50 10.12 -6.12 0.53
CA ASP A 50 8.86 -6.66 1.07
C ASP A 50 7.65 -6.24 0.21
N ARG A 51 7.62 -4.97 -0.23
CA ARG A 51 6.57 -4.47 -1.13
C ARG A 51 6.59 -5.10 -2.52
N PHE A 52 7.78 -5.40 -3.06
CA PHE A 52 7.88 -6.12 -4.33
C PHE A 52 7.41 -7.57 -4.21
N ILE A 53 7.70 -8.24 -3.09
CA ILE A 53 7.25 -9.61 -2.82
C ILE A 53 5.73 -9.64 -2.68
N GLU A 54 5.17 -8.74 -1.88
CA GLU A 54 3.72 -8.58 -1.70
C GLU A 54 3.02 -8.31 -3.04
N LEU A 55 3.53 -7.37 -3.83
CA LEU A 55 2.99 -7.07 -5.16
C LEU A 55 3.05 -8.30 -6.07
N ALA A 56 4.19 -9.01 -6.14
CA ALA A 56 4.32 -10.19 -6.98
C ALA A 56 3.31 -11.29 -6.62
N ALA A 57 3.02 -11.48 -5.33
CA ALA A 57 2.02 -12.44 -4.85
C ALA A 57 0.58 -12.04 -5.24
N LEU A 58 0.27 -10.74 -5.27
CA LEU A 58 -1.03 -10.23 -5.71
C LEU A 58 -1.26 -10.40 -7.22
N LEU A 59 -0.20 -10.24 -8.03
CA LEU A 59 -0.29 -10.30 -9.49
C LEU A 59 -0.52 -11.73 -10.00
N GLU A 60 0.09 -12.73 -9.35
CA GLU A 60 -0.02 -14.15 -9.75
C GLU A 60 -0.29 -15.04 -8.53
N PRO A 61 -1.55 -15.12 -8.06
CA PRO A 61 -1.94 -16.01 -6.96
C PRO A 61 -1.64 -17.47 -7.31
N GLY A 62 -0.91 -18.17 -6.45
CA GLY A 62 -0.61 -19.61 -6.60
C GLY A 62 0.68 -19.95 -7.36
N ARG A 63 1.41 -18.95 -7.89
CA ARG A 63 2.80 -19.14 -8.36
C ARG A 63 3.79 -18.63 -7.31
N PRO A 64 5.03 -19.17 -7.33
CA PRO A 64 6.12 -18.56 -6.58
C PRO A 64 6.29 -17.08 -6.98
N PRO A 65 6.54 -16.17 -6.02
CA PRO A 65 6.71 -14.75 -6.31
C PRO A 65 7.85 -14.52 -7.31
N LYS A 66 7.56 -13.72 -8.35
CA LYS A 66 8.57 -13.27 -9.31
C LYS A 66 9.65 -12.46 -8.56
N THR A 67 10.91 -12.57 -8.98
CA THR A 67 12.04 -11.84 -8.39
C THR A 67 12.53 -10.67 -9.24
N ASP A 68 12.20 -10.67 -10.54
CA ASP A 68 12.53 -9.59 -11.47
C ASP A 68 11.63 -8.37 -11.22
N LYS A 69 12.23 -7.28 -10.73
CA LYS A 69 11.51 -6.05 -10.37
C LYS A 69 10.86 -5.38 -11.58
N SER A 70 11.47 -5.45 -12.75
CA SER A 70 10.95 -4.83 -13.97
C SER A 70 9.72 -5.58 -14.47
N ALA A 71 9.76 -6.91 -14.46
CA ALA A 71 8.64 -7.76 -14.84
C ALA A 71 7.44 -7.56 -13.89
N ILE A 72 7.68 -7.49 -12.57
CA ILE A 72 6.63 -7.21 -11.57
C ILE A 72 5.93 -5.89 -11.88
N LEU A 73 6.70 -4.82 -12.16
CA LEU A 73 6.12 -3.51 -12.47
C LEU A 73 5.34 -3.54 -13.80
N ALA A 74 5.87 -4.19 -14.83
CA ALA A 74 5.20 -4.32 -16.12
C ALA A 74 3.86 -5.07 -15.98
N ASP A 75 3.84 -6.16 -15.23
CA ASP A 75 2.61 -6.92 -14.95
C ASP A 75 1.59 -6.12 -14.14
N ALA A 76 2.04 -5.37 -13.13
CA ALA A 76 1.16 -4.49 -12.36
C ALA A 76 0.49 -3.42 -13.23
N VAL A 77 1.25 -2.77 -14.11
CA VAL A 77 0.71 -1.77 -15.04
C VAL A 77 -0.32 -2.40 -15.96
N ARG A 78 -0.01 -3.58 -16.52
CA ARG A 78 -0.91 -4.33 -17.39
C ARG A 78 -2.22 -4.67 -16.67
N MET A 79 -2.14 -5.25 -15.48
CA MET A 79 -3.32 -5.66 -14.69
C MET A 79 -4.18 -4.47 -14.28
N VAL A 80 -3.59 -3.37 -13.80
CA VAL A 80 -4.36 -2.17 -13.42
C VAL A 80 -5.08 -1.57 -14.63
N THR A 81 -4.43 -1.56 -15.80
CA THR A 81 -5.04 -1.07 -17.04
C THR A 81 -6.23 -1.93 -17.44
N GLN A 82 -6.06 -3.25 -17.40
CA GLN A 82 -7.12 -4.21 -17.70
C GLN A 82 -8.33 -4.03 -16.77
N LEU A 83 -8.10 -4.02 -15.45
CA LEU A 83 -9.16 -3.87 -14.45
C LEU A 83 -9.93 -2.55 -14.59
N ARG A 84 -9.26 -1.45 -14.95
CA ARG A 84 -9.92 -0.17 -15.23
C ARG A 84 -10.81 -0.23 -16.47
N GLY A 85 -10.36 -0.95 -17.50
CA GLY A 85 -11.17 -1.20 -18.70
C GLY A 85 -12.40 -2.05 -18.39
N GLU A 86 -12.21 -3.17 -17.68
CA GLU A 86 -13.28 -4.08 -17.26
C GLU A 86 -14.30 -3.40 -16.36
N SER A 87 -13.85 -2.62 -15.37
CA SER A 87 -14.74 -1.85 -14.48
C SER A 87 -15.58 -0.82 -15.24
N GLY A 88 -14.98 -0.13 -16.21
CA GLY A 88 -15.71 0.83 -17.04
C GLY A 88 -16.74 0.16 -17.96
N ALA A 89 -16.42 -1.02 -18.51
CA ALA A 89 -17.35 -1.80 -19.32
C ALA A 89 -18.50 -2.36 -18.45
N ALA A 90 -18.18 -2.97 -17.31
CA ALA A 90 -19.15 -3.53 -16.39
C ALA A 90 -20.14 -2.47 -15.86
N ALA A 91 -19.68 -1.24 -15.61
CA ALA A 91 -20.56 -0.14 -15.21
C ALA A 91 -21.59 0.19 -16.30
N LYS A 92 -21.17 0.26 -17.57
CA LYS A 92 -22.08 0.53 -18.70
C LYS A 92 -23.08 -0.59 -18.93
N ASP A 93 -22.65 -1.85 -18.78
CA ASP A 93 -23.52 -3.01 -18.92
C ASP A 93 -24.56 -3.07 -17.78
N ASN A 94 -24.16 -2.70 -16.57
CA ASN A 94 -25.07 -2.58 -15.42
C ASN A 94 -26.07 -1.43 -15.62
N GLU A 95 -25.63 -0.25 -16.09
CA GLU A 95 -26.50 0.89 -16.41
C GLU A 95 -27.50 0.56 -17.53
N ARG A 96 -27.08 -0.20 -18.55
CA ARG A 96 -27.97 -0.68 -19.60
C ARG A 96 -29.01 -1.63 -19.04
N SER A 97 -28.59 -2.60 -18.22
CA SER A 97 -29.49 -3.57 -17.61
C SER A 97 -30.50 -2.91 -16.66
N THR A 98 -30.09 -1.90 -15.89
CA THR A 98 -31.01 -1.13 -15.05
C THR A 98 -31.95 -0.28 -15.90
N ALA A 99 -31.47 0.40 -16.96
CA ALA A 99 -32.33 1.18 -17.85
C ALA A 99 -33.44 0.34 -18.50
N GLU A 100 -33.14 -0.86 -18.99
CA GLU A 100 -34.13 -1.78 -19.59
C GLU A 100 -35.19 -2.25 -18.57
N LEU A 101 -34.83 -2.37 -17.29
CA LEU A 101 -35.80 -2.66 -16.21
C LEU A 101 -36.76 -1.49 -15.96
N PHE A 102 -36.39 -0.25 -16.28
CA PHE A 102 -37.22 0.94 -16.12
C PHE A 102 -37.99 1.35 -17.40
N THR A 103 -37.61 0.85 -18.58
CA THR A 103 -38.20 1.27 -19.88
C THR A 103 -39.03 0.19 -20.59
N GLY A 104 -39.32 -0.95 -19.95
CA GLY A 104 -40.11 -2.03 -20.55
C GLY A 104 -41.48 -1.59 -21.13
N PRO A 105 -41.99 -2.26 -22.19
CA PRO A 105 -43.02 -1.73 -23.11
C PRO A 105 -44.45 -1.63 -22.55
N SER A 106 -44.65 -1.73 -21.24
CA SER A 106 -45.94 -1.50 -20.60
C SER A 106 -45.78 -0.47 -19.48
N GLY A 107 -46.08 0.78 -19.82
CA GLY A 107 -46.07 1.95 -18.92
C GLY A 107 -47.05 1.89 -17.73
N HIS A 108 -47.49 0.71 -17.30
CA HIS A 108 -48.34 0.49 -16.13
C HIS A 108 -47.74 -0.45 -15.08
N ALA A 109 -46.68 -1.22 -15.37
CA ALA A 109 -46.11 -2.14 -14.37
C ALA A 109 -45.17 -1.45 -13.36
N SER A 110 -44.61 -0.28 -13.70
CA SER A 110 -43.53 0.34 -12.91
C SER A 110 -44.00 1.10 -11.66
N CYS A 111 -45.28 1.44 -11.53
CA CYS A 111 -45.79 2.09 -10.30
C CYS A 111 -45.86 1.11 -9.11
N ILE A 112 -46.05 -0.18 -9.35
CA ILE A 112 -46.32 -1.15 -8.27
C ILE A 112 -45.02 -1.55 -7.54
N CYS A 113 -43.89 -1.65 -8.26
CA CYS A 113 -42.61 -2.03 -7.66
C CYS A 113 -41.93 -0.90 -6.88
N LEU A 114 -42.09 0.36 -7.29
CA LEU A 114 -41.52 1.51 -6.54
C LEU A 114 -42.17 1.68 -5.17
N GLN A 115 -43.44 1.29 -5.01
CA GLN A 115 -44.15 1.34 -3.74
C GLN A 115 -43.68 0.28 -2.74
N ALA A 116 -43.06 -0.82 -3.20
CA ALA A 116 -42.56 -1.87 -2.32
C ALA A 116 -41.18 -1.56 -1.70
N VAL A 117 -40.36 -0.70 -2.34
CA VAL A 117 -39.00 -0.38 -1.84
C VAL A 117 -39.02 0.78 -0.83
N LEU A 118 -40.01 1.67 -0.87
CA LEU A 118 -40.08 2.85 0.01
C LEU A 118 -40.75 2.58 1.38
N VAL A 119 -41.28 1.36 1.61
CA VAL A 119 -42.02 1.02 2.85
C VAL A 119 -41.30 -0.05 3.70
N ALA A 120 -40.07 -0.44 3.34
CA ALA A 120 -39.26 -1.39 4.13
C ALA A 120 -38.03 -0.71 4.76
#